data_AF-A0A946HQ01-F1
#
_entry.id   AF-A0A946HQ01-F1
#
_cell.length_a   1.000
_cell.length_b   1.000
_cell.length_c   1.000
_cell.angle_alpha   90.00
_cell.angle_beta   90.00
_cell.angle_gamma   90.00
#
_symmetry.space_group_name_H-M   'P 1'
#
loop_
_entity.id
_entity.type
_entity.pdbx_description
1 polymer ?
#
loop_
_entity_poly.entity_id
_entity_poly.type
_entity_poly.pdbx_seq_one_letter_code
_entity_poly.pdbx_strand_id
1 'polypeptide(L)'
;TQIADEFFFETMGSYANQMESLAEAESPDALFEKLEETGYFVRIHPGVKPSMFHAATISRPEIEELRRIKNVIRLGRVKSISRDQIVLDKGVVPTSPEIIHVDCSASALANIGIKTIFTGKTITPQMVRPYQPVFSAAFIAHVELSYADDDTKNRFCAPVPLPNHDTDFLRFTAVSLANQYQWNTEPALRAWIAGNRLDGPSKLLQGLKPDDAEKMQVVKRIQESVPRAAANLQSLLQQIS
;
A
#
# COMPACT_ATOMS: atom_id res chain seq x y z
N THR A 1 -4.46 10.01 1.50
CA THR A 1 -5.27 9.93 2.73
C THR A 1 -5.40 11.32 3.31
N GLN A 2 -6.63 11.74 3.60
CA GLN A 2 -6.90 13.02 4.25
C GLN A 2 -6.75 12.83 5.77
N ILE A 3 -6.19 13.83 6.47
CA ILE A 3 -5.84 13.72 7.90
C ILE A 3 -6.60 14.72 8.78
N ALA A 4 -7.66 15.33 8.22
CA ALA A 4 -8.59 16.17 8.97
C ALA A 4 -9.68 15.31 9.60
N ASP A 5 -10.24 15.78 10.71
CA ASP A 5 -11.22 15.03 11.50
C ASP A 5 -12.50 14.66 10.72
N GLU A 6 -12.90 15.51 9.76
CA GLU A 6 -14.04 15.25 8.87
C GLU A 6 -13.86 14.01 7.99
N PHE A 7 -12.62 13.54 7.80
CA PHE A 7 -12.28 12.33 7.03
C PHE A 7 -11.92 11.13 7.92
N PHE A 8 -12.30 11.17 9.20
CA PHE A 8 -11.98 10.11 10.16
C PHE A 8 -12.53 8.76 9.69
N PHE A 9 -13.79 8.69 9.28
CA PHE A 9 -14.43 7.43 8.89
C PHE A 9 -13.85 6.89 7.58
N GLU A 10 -13.53 7.75 6.62
CA GLU A 10 -12.88 7.37 5.37
C GLU A 10 -11.48 6.82 5.63
N THR A 11 -10.75 7.41 6.56
CA THR A 11 -9.36 7.02 6.84
C THR A 11 -9.27 5.83 7.79
N MET A 12 -9.81 5.98 9.00
CA MET A 12 -9.75 4.95 10.04
C MET A 12 -10.72 3.81 9.75
N GLY A 13 -11.88 4.10 9.16
CA GLY A 13 -12.81 3.06 8.73
C GLY A 13 -12.28 2.24 7.56
N SER A 14 -11.58 2.85 6.58
CA SER A 14 -10.88 2.10 5.53
C SER A 14 -9.80 1.18 6.11
N TYR A 15 -9.05 1.65 7.12
CA TYR A 15 -8.07 0.81 7.81
C TYR A 15 -8.75 -0.33 8.61
N ALA A 16 -9.86 -0.06 9.30
CA ALA A 16 -10.65 -1.08 9.98
C ALA A 16 -11.13 -2.16 9.00
N ASN A 17 -11.71 -1.74 7.86
CA ASN A 17 -12.17 -2.64 6.82
C ASN A 17 -11.03 -3.50 6.26
N GLN A 18 -9.84 -2.92 6.06
CA GLN A 18 -8.65 -3.66 5.63
C GLN A 18 -8.28 -4.77 6.63
N MET A 19 -8.22 -4.43 7.92
CA MET A 19 -7.83 -5.38 8.96
C MET A 19 -8.89 -6.47 9.16
N GLU A 20 -10.18 -6.14 9.14
CA GLU A 20 -11.26 -7.11 9.20
C GLU A 20 -11.24 -8.06 8.01
N SER A 21 -11.06 -7.53 6.79
CA SER A 21 -10.95 -8.36 5.57
C SER A 21 -9.78 -9.35 5.68
N LEU A 22 -8.63 -8.89 6.17
CA LEU A 22 -7.47 -9.76 6.42
C LEU A 22 -7.73 -10.77 7.53
N ALA A 23 -8.47 -10.41 8.57
CA ALA A 23 -8.78 -11.27 9.71
C ALA A 23 -9.81 -12.37 9.40
N GLU A 24 -10.58 -12.23 8.32
CA GLU A 24 -11.71 -13.11 7.98
C GLU A 24 -11.52 -13.88 6.68
N ALA A 25 -10.64 -13.42 5.78
CA ALA A 25 -10.46 -14.06 4.48
C ALA A 25 -9.90 -15.50 4.61
N GLU A 26 -10.54 -16.43 3.90
CA GLU A 26 -10.12 -17.84 3.85
C GLU A 26 -9.07 -18.12 2.77
N SER A 27 -8.99 -17.25 1.77
CA SER A 27 -8.03 -17.32 0.66
C SER A 27 -7.64 -15.93 0.15
N PRO A 28 -6.51 -15.80 -0.59
CA PRO A 28 -6.13 -14.54 -1.23
C PRO A 28 -7.23 -13.98 -2.15
N ASP A 29 -7.93 -14.83 -2.90
CA ASP A 29 -8.99 -14.38 -3.80
C ASP A 29 -10.18 -13.80 -3.04
N ALA A 30 -10.64 -14.50 -1.99
CA ALA A 30 -11.70 -14.00 -1.11
C ALA A 30 -11.32 -12.68 -0.43
N LEU A 31 -10.04 -12.52 -0.06
CA LEU A 31 -9.53 -11.27 0.49
C LEU A 31 -9.68 -10.12 -0.51
N PHE A 32 -9.22 -10.28 -1.75
CA PHE A 32 -9.27 -9.19 -2.74
C PHE A 32 -10.71 -8.82 -3.11
N GLU A 33 -11.61 -9.80 -3.17
CA GLU A 33 -13.05 -9.54 -3.34
C GLU A 33 -13.61 -8.72 -2.17
N LYS A 34 -13.25 -9.08 -0.93
CA LYS A 34 -13.69 -8.34 0.27
C LYS A 34 -13.12 -6.93 0.36
N LEU A 35 -11.85 -6.76 0.00
CA LEU A 35 -11.20 -5.44 -0.06
C LEU A 35 -11.85 -4.54 -1.11
N GLU A 36 -12.36 -5.10 -2.21
CA GLU A 36 -13.14 -4.33 -3.18
C GLU A 36 -14.56 -4.01 -2.67
N GLU A 37 -15.25 -4.98 -2.06
CA GLU A 37 -16.59 -4.79 -1.47
C GLU A 37 -16.58 -3.64 -0.44
N THR A 38 -15.54 -3.59 0.39
CA THR A 38 -15.35 -2.56 1.42
C THR A 38 -14.80 -1.23 0.88
N GLY A 39 -14.49 -1.16 -0.42
CA GLY A 39 -13.98 0.03 -1.09
C GLY A 39 -12.52 0.37 -0.78
N TYR A 40 -11.76 -0.54 -0.16
CA TYR A 40 -10.31 -0.39 0.01
C TYR A 40 -9.60 -0.48 -1.34
N PHE A 41 -10.05 -1.42 -2.19
CA PHE A 41 -9.65 -1.52 -3.58
C PHE A 41 -10.81 -1.20 -4.52
N VAL A 42 -10.45 -0.83 -5.74
CA VAL A 42 -11.39 -0.60 -6.83
C VAL A 42 -10.82 -1.17 -8.12
N ARG A 43 -11.64 -1.88 -8.89
CA ARG A 43 -11.29 -2.28 -10.26
C ARG A 43 -11.83 -1.26 -11.26
N ILE A 44 -10.97 -0.80 -12.17
CA ILE A 44 -11.42 -0.01 -13.33
C ILE A 44 -12.39 -0.85 -14.17
N HIS A 45 -12.02 -2.09 -14.51
CA HIS A 45 -12.86 -3.01 -15.28
C HIS A 45 -13.23 -4.26 -14.44
N PRO A 46 -14.46 -4.34 -13.88
CA PRO A 46 -14.85 -5.43 -12.97
C PRO A 46 -14.83 -6.83 -13.60
N GLY A 47 -15.03 -6.94 -14.91
CA GLY A 47 -15.02 -8.23 -15.63
C GLY A 47 -13.63 -8.85 -15.82
N VAL A 48 -12.58 -8.26 -15.25
CA VAL A 48 -11.19 -8.74 -15.39
C VAL A 48 -10.54 -8.81 -14.02
N LYS A 49 -9.94 -9.95 -13.68
CA LYS A 49 -9.11 -10.10 -12.49
C LYS A 49 -7.76 -9.40 -12.70
N PRO A 50 -7.35 -8.45 -11.83
CA PRO A 50 -6.03 -7.84 -11.90
C PRO A 50 -4.91 -8.88 -11.72
N SER A 51 -3.72 -8.58 -12.26
CA SER A 51 -2.49 -9.38 -12.06
C SER A 51 -1.33 -8.54 -11.52
N MET A 52 -1.55 -7.24 -11.35
CA MET A 52 -0.54 -6.28 -10.90
C MET A 52 -1.16 -5.30 -9.93
N PHE A 53 -0.33 -4.79 -9.03
CA PHE A 53 -0.72 -3.78 -8.07
C PHE A 53 0.43 -2.78 -7.87
N HIS A 54 0.15 -1.49 -8.08
CA HIS A 54 1.13 -0.38 -7.96
C HIS A 54 0.69 0.70 -6.97
N ALA A 55 -0.33 0.41 -6.15
CA ALA A 55 -0.80 1.30 -5.09
C ALA A 55 -1.17 2.73 -5.52
N ALA A 56 -1.72 2.89 -6.72
CA ALA A 56 -2.25 4.16 -7.18
C ALA A 56 -3.48 4.57 -6.33
N THR A 57 -3.50 5.83 -5.89
CA THR A 57 -4.71 6.42 -5.30
C THR A 57 -5.59 6.94 -6.42
N ILE A 58 -6.88 6.65 -6.35
CA ILE A 58 -7.87 7.08 -7.33
C ILE A 58 -9.21 7.32 -6.65
N SER A 59 -9.94 8.33 -7.11
CA SER A 59 -11.28 8.66 -6.66
C SER A 59 -12.35 7.92 -7.46
N ARG A 60 -13.57 7.84 -6.92
CA ARG A 60 -14.71 7.22 -7.61
C ARG A 60 -15.03 7.92 -8.95
N PRO A 61 -15.06 9.27 -9.04
CA PRO A 61 -15.27 9.95 -10.31
C PRO A 61 -14.18 9.65 -11.36
N GLU A 62 -12.90 9.54 -10.95
CA GLU A 62 -11.82 9.16 -11.87
C GLU A 62 -12.01 7.73 -12.40
N ILE A 63 -12.47 6.78 -11.56
CA ILE A 63 -12.82 5.43 -12.00
C ILE A 63 -13.97 5.45 -13.02
N GLU A 64 -14.99 6.28 -12.80
CA GLU A 64 -16.13 6.44 -13.73
C GLU A 64 -15.67 6.94 -15.10
N GLU A 65 -14.78 7.93 -15.14
CA GLU A 65 -14.20 8.43 -16.38
C GLU A 65 -13.34 7.38 -17.08
N LEU A 66 -12.47 6.65 -16.35
CA LEU A 66 -11.68 5.56 -16.93
C LEU A 66 -12.57 4.45 -17.50
N ARG A 67 -13.71 4.15 -16.86
CA ARG A 67 -14.69 3.16 -17.34
C ARG A 67 -15.38 3.55 -18.64
N ARG A 68 -15.32 4.81 -19.06
CA ARG A 68 -15.83 5.23 -20.38
C ARG A 68 -14.96 4.71 -21.53
N ILE A 69 -13.69 4.39 -21.27
CA ILE A 69 -12.79 3.79 -22.25
C ILE A 69 -13.23 2.33 -22.49
N LYS A 70 -13.81 2.06 -23.66
CA LYS A 70 -14.30 0.72 -24.05
C LYS A 70 -13.28 -0.07 -24.86
N ASN A 71 -12.50 0.62 -25.69
CA ASN A 71 -11.48 -0.03 -26.51
C ASN A 71 -10.21 -0.27 -25.68
N VAL A 72 -10.14 -1.42 -25.01
CA VAL A 72 -9.02 -1.77 -24.13
C VAL A 72 -8.30 -3.00 -24.66
N ILE A 73 -7.09 -2.78 -25.18
CA ILE A 73 -6.23 -3.82 -25.75
C ILE A 73 -5.44 -4.52 -24.63
N ARG A 74 -5.52 -5.86 -24.57
CA ARG A 74 -4.82 -6.69 -23.56
C ARG A 74 -3.86 -7.67 -24.21
N LEU A 75 -2.93 -7.13 -25.00
CA LEU A 75 -1.92 -7.91 -25.73
C LEU A 75 -0.50 -7.78 -25.15
N GLY A 76 -0.38 -7.39 -23.87
CA GLY A 76 0.90 -7.22 -23.18
C GLY A 76 1.51 -5.83 -23.37
N ARG A 77 2.83 -5.70 -23.19
CA ARG A 77 3.55 -4.43 -23.31
C ARG A 77 3.67 -4.00 -24.77
N VAL A 78 3.59 -2.70 -25.00
CA VAL A 78 3.93 -2.09 -26.30
C VAL A 78 5.43 -2.21 -26.51
N LYS A 79 5.85 -2.74 -27.66
CA LYS A 79 7.26 -2.86 -28.06
C LYS A 79 7.68 -1.73 -28.98
N SER A 80 6.81 -1.35 -29.91
CA SER A 80 7.06 -0.28 -30.87
C SER A 80 5.76 0.24 -31.47
N ILE A 81 5.74 1.51 -31.85
CA ILE A 81 4.67 2.14 -32.63
C ILE A 81 5.30 2.62 -33.95
N SER A 82 4.77 2.16 -35.08
CA SER A 82 5.11 2.63 -36.42
C SER A 82 3.96 3.47 -37.00
N ARG A 83 4.08 3.85 -38.28
CA ARG A 83 3.10 4.67 -38.98
C ARG A 83 1.70 4.05 -39.01
N ASP A 84 1.62 2.73 -39.07
CA ASP A 84 0.44 1.95 -39.43
C ASP A 84 0.09 0.85 -38.40
N GLN A 85 0.99 0.56 -37.45
CA GLN A 85 0.76 -0.48 -36.45
C GLN A 85 1.40 -0.20 -35.10
N ILE A 86 0.78 -0.75 -34.06
CA ILE A 86 1.30 -0.87 -32.69
C ILE A 86 1.65 -2.34 -32.49
N VAL A 87 2.92 -2.63 -32.22
CA VAL A 87 3.40 -3.99 -31.91
C VAL A 87 3.40 -4.17 -30.40
N LEU A 88 2.72 -5.21 -29.91
CA LEU A 88 2.68 -5.60 -28.51
C LEU A 88 3.28 -7.00 -28.31
N ASP A 89 3.45 -7.45 -27.07
CA ASP A 89 3.97 -8.78 -26.75
C ASP A 89 3.21 -9.92 -27.43
N LYS A 90 1.88 -9.83 -27.48
CA LYS A 90 0.96 -10.90 -27.89
C LYS A 90 0.15 -10.57 -29.15
N GLY A 91 0.57 -9.56 -29.92
CA GLY A 91 -0.09 -9.25 -31.18
C GLY A 91 0.19 -7.84 -31.69
N VAL A 92 -0.57 -7.46 -32.71
CA VAL A 92 -0.42 -6.20 -33.43
C VAL A 92 -1.80 -5.56 -33.56
N VAL A 93 -1.87 -4.23 -33.42
CA VAL A 93 -3.10 -3.45 -33.60
C VAL A 93 -2.84 -2.36 -34.63
N PRO A 94 -3.75 -2.11 -35.60
CA PRO A 94 -3.56 -1.04 -36.57
C PRO A 94 -3.59 0.34 -35.90
N THR A 95 -2.83 1.28 -36.46
CA THR A 95 -2.90 2.71 -36.12
C THR A 95 -2.67 3.57 -37.37
N SER A 96 -2.63 4.89 -37.24
CA SER A 96 -2.38 5.81 -38.34
C SER A 96 -1.76 7.13 -37.85
N PRO A 97 -1.21 7.97 -38.76
CA PRO A 97 -0.74 9.32 -38.44
C PRO A 97 -1.83 10.28 -37.94
N GLU A 98 -3.10 9.92 -38.09
CA GLU A 98 -4.25 10.72 -37.61
C GLU A 98 -4.57 10.44 -36.14
N ILE A 99 -3.91 9.43 -35.54
CA ILE A 99 -4.11 9.01 -34.15
C ILE A 99 -2.98 9.56 -33.27
N ILE A 100 -3.37 10.27 -32.21
CA ILE A 100 -2.44 10.72 -31.17
C ILE A 100 -2.19 9.56 -30.20
N HIS A 101 -0.91 9.26 -29.98
CA HIS A 101 -0.48 8.27 -29.00
C HIS A 101 0.11 8.99 -27.78
N VAL A 102 -0.43 8.70 -26.60
CA VAL A 102 0.06 9.23 -25.33
C VAL A 102 0.65 8.07 -24.54
N ASP A 103 1.95 8.13 -24.27
CA ASP A 103 2.64 7.15 -23.44
C ASP A 103 2.58 7.55 -21.96
N CYS A 104 1.69 6.88 -21.21
CA CYS A 104 1.56 7.03 -19.76
C CYS A 104 2.20 5.86 -19.00
N SER A 105 3.15 5.13 -19.59
CA SER A 105 3.79 3.95 -18.96
C SER A 105 4.98 4.26 -18.05
N ALA A 106 5.20 5.55 -17.73
CA ALA A 106 6.32 5.99 -16.90
C ALA A 106 6.34 5.27 -15.55
N SER A 107 7.51 4.74 -15.18
CA SER A 107 7.76 4.15 -13.87
C SER A 107 8.39 5.18 -12.95
N ALA A 108 7.70 5.53 -11.86
CA ALA A 108 8.22 6.47 -10.87
C ALA A 108 9.28 5.86 -9.95
N LEU A 109 9.24 4.54 -9.73
CA LEU A 109 10.12 3.82 -8.81
C LEU A 109 10.58 2.51 -9.47
N ALA A 110 11.90 2.31 -9.51
CA ALA A 110 12.47 1.02 -9.90
C ALA A 110 12.19 -0.02 -8.81
N ASN A 111 11.87 -1.25 -9.21
CA ASN A 111 11.82 -2.37 -8.27
C ASN A 111 13.25 -2.84 -8.00
N ILE A 112 13.90 -2.17 -7.04
CA ILE A 112 15.27 -2.46 -6.61
C ILE A 112 15.22 -3.57 -5.58
N GLY A 113 16.12 -4.55 -5.68
CA GLY A 113 16.19 -5.65 -4.71
C GLY A 113 16.34 -5.14 -3.29
N ILE A 114 15.63 -5.77 -2.35
CA ILE A 114 15.66 -5.42 -0.93
C ILE A 114 17.07 -5.59 -0.38
N LYS A 115 17.54 -4.59 0.36
CA LYS A 115 18.83 -4.61 1.07
C LYS A 115 18.64 -4.24 2.53
N THR A 116 19.61 -4.58 3.36
CA THR A 116 19.71 -4.01 4.71
C THR A 116 19.83 -2.48 4.62
N ILE A 117 19.14 -1.75 5.49
CA ILE A 117 19.13 -0.27 5.45
C ILE A 117 20.43 0.28 6.01
N PHE A 118 20.89 -0.23 7.15
CA PHE A 118 22.12 0.22 7.81
C PHE A 118 23.24 -0.82 7.62
N THR A 119 24.39 -0.37 7.12
CA THR A 119 25.59 -1.21 6.96
C THR A 119 26.84 -0.37 7.18
N GLY A 120 27.29 -0.32 8.43
CA GLY A 120 28.41 0.48 8.89
C GLY A 120 28.20 1.96 8.61
N LYS A 121 28.95 2.50 7.64
CA LYS A 121 28.88 3.92 7.24
C LYS A 121 27.92 4.17 6.07
N THR A 122 27.17 3.16 5.63
CA THR A 122 26.26 3.25 4.50
C THR A 122 24.81 3.11 4.96
N ILE A 123 23.98 4.07 4.55
CA ILE A 123 22.53 3.99 4.68
C ILE A 123 21.96 3.77 3.27
N THR A 124 21.14 2.74 3.09
CA THR A 124 20.41 2.43 1.86
C THR A 124 18.91 2.66 2.10
N PRO A 125 18.39 3.90 1.91
CA PRO A 125 17.01 4.22 2.23
C PRO A 125 16.03 3.40 1.41
N GLN A 126 15.10 2.75 2.09
CA GLN A 126 14.00 1.98 1.53
C GLN A 126 12.72 2.33 2.29
N MET A 127 11.56 1.90 1.78
CA MET A 127 10.32 2.06 2.51
C MET A 127 10.37 1.20 3.78
N VAL A 128 10.03 1.77 4.93
CA VAL A 128 9.77 1.02 6.18
C VAL A 128 8.28 1.00 6.52
N ARG A 129 7.49 1.73 5.72
CA ARG A 129 6.03 1.77 5.74
C ARG A 129 5.50 1.81 4.30
N PRO A 130 4.41 1.10 3.97
CA PRO A 130 3.86 1.07 2.61
C PRO A 130 3.54 2.47 2.08
N TYR A 131 3.98 2.75 0.85
CA TYR A 131 3.65 3.95 0.05
C TYR A 131 4.04 5.31 0.66
N GLN A 132 4.86 5.33 1.71
CA GLN A 132 5.22 6.55 2.42
C GLN A 132 6.74 6.76 2.42
N PRO A 133 7.34 7.17 1.29
CA PRO A 133 8.79 7.36 1.18
C PRO A 133 9.29 8.48 2.11
N VAL A 134 8.51 9.57 2.27
CA VAL A 134 8.92 10.71 3.11
C VAL A 134 8.87 10.36 4.59
N PHE A 135 7.82 9.66 5.05
CA PHE A 135 7.78 9.14 6.42
C PHE A 135 8.93 8.16 6.65
N SER A 136 9.17 7.24 5.71
CA SER A 136 10.23 6.25 5.83
C SER A 136 11.61 6.89 5.94
N ALA A 137 11.92 7.89 5.12
CA ALA A 137 13.18 8.63 5.21
C ALA A 137 13.33 9.35 6.55
N ALA A 138 12.28 10.03 7.04
CA ALA A 138 12.30 10.69 8.33
C ALA A 138 12.48 9.71 9.50
N PHE A 139 11.82 8.55 9.44
CA PHE A 139 11.91 7.50 10.44
C PHE A 139 13.31 6.87 10.47
N ILE A 140 13.88 6.55 9.30
CA ILE A 140 15.25 6.04 9.17
C ILE A 140 16.26 7.04 9.76
N ALA A 141 16.11 8.35 9.47
CA ALA A 141 16.97 9.37 10.04
C ALA A 141 16.82 9.48 11.57
N HIS A 142 15.60 9.38 12.09
CA HIS A 142 15.36 9.37 13.54
C HIS A 142 16.01 8.16 14.22
N VAL A 143 15.86 6.97 13.64
CA VAL A 143 16.49 5.73 14.13
C VAL A 143 18.02 5.82 14.07
N GLU A 144 18.59 6.35 12.99
CA GLU A 144 20.04 6.57 12.88
C GLU A 144 20.61 7.39 14.04
N LEU A 145 19.90 8.44 14.42
CA LEU A 145 20.32 9.38 15.48
C LEU A 145 20.04 8.86 16.89
N SER A 146 19.14 7.90 17.05
CA SER A 146 18.63 7.45 18.35
C SER A 146 19.25 6.14 18.84
N TYR A 147 19.84 5.35 17.95
CA TYR A 147 20.39 4.03 18.26
C TYR A 147 21.84 3.91 17.77
N ALA A 148 22.66 3.13 18.48
CA ALA A 148 24.09 3.03 18.18
C ALA A 148 24.41 1.94 17.16
N ASP A 149 23.80 0.76 17.31
CA ASP A 149 24.13 -0.44 16.54
C ASP A 149 23.18 -0.68 15.36
N ASP A 150 23.74 -1.20 14.26
CA ASP A 150 23.00 -1.50 13.04
C ASP A 150 21.94 -2.59 13.24
N ASP A 151 22.14 -3.54 14.16
CA ASP A 151 21.18 -4.63 14.40
C ASP A 151 19.86 -4.07 14.94
N THR A 152 19.93 -3.19 15.94
CA THR A 152 18.76 -2.48 16.49
C THR A 152 18.12 -1.57 15.44
N LYS A 153 18.93 -0.81 14.70
CA LYS A 153 18.41 0.07 13.64
C LYS A 153 17.68 -0.73 12.56
N ASN A 154 18.27 -1.83 12.08
CA ASN A 154 17.65 -2.68 11.06
C ASN A 154 16.45 -3.46 11.57
N ARG A 155 16.40 -3.83 12.86
CA ARG A 155 15.20 -4.40 13.50
C ARG A 155 14.02 -3.43 13.45
N PHE A 156 14.24 -2.13 13.65
CA PHE A 156 13.18 -1.12 13.54
C PHE A 156 12.91 -0.68 12.10
N CYS A 157 13.87 -0.84 11.20
CA CYS A 157 13.79 -0.37 9.82
C CYS A 157 13.78 -1.53 8.81
N ALA A 158 13.04 -2.60 9.08
CA ALA A 158 12.92 -3.70 8.12
C ALA A 158 12.26 -3.18 6.82
N PRO A 159 12.86 -3.41 5.64
CA PRO A 159 12.33 -2.89 4.38
C PRO A 159 10.98 -3.50 4.00
N VAL A 160 10.01 -2.64 3.74
CA VAL A 160 8.71 -2.98 3.19
C VAL A 160 8.83 -3.06 1.65
N PRO A 161 8.55 -4.21 1.02
CA PRO A 161 8.63 -4.37 -0.43
C PRO A 161 7.70 -3.42 -1.18
N LEU A 162 8.15 -2.92 -2.33
CA LEU A 162 7.27 -2.27 -3.30
C LEU A 162 6.42 -3.32 -4.01
N PRO A 163 5.10 -3.12 -4.14
CA PRO A 163 4.27 -4.07 -4.86
C PRO A 163 4.46 -3.95 -6.38
N ASN A 164 4.38 -5.08 -7.06
CA ASN A 164 4.31 -5.15 -8.51
C ASN A 164 3.32 -6.24 -8.98
N HIS A 165 3.23 -7.35 -8.24
CA HIS A 165 2.23 -8.39 -8.41
C HIS A 165 1.03 -8.13 -7.48
N ASP A 166 -0.14 -8.66 -7.82
CA ASP A 166 -1.35 -8.54 -6.98
C ASP A 166 -1.11 -9.04 -5.54
N THR A 167 -0.48 -10.20 -5.37
CA THR A 167 -0.18 -10.84 -4.09
C THR A 167 0.86 -10.12 -3.24
N ASP A 168 1.59 -9.13 -3.78
CA ASP A 168 2.55 -8.35 -3.00
C ASP A 168 1.85 -7.52 -1.90
N PHE A 169 0.53 -7.30 -2.01
CA PHE A 169 -0.31 -6.78 -0.93
C PHE A 169 -0.09 -7.49 0.39
N LEU A 170 -0.10 -8.82 0.36
CA LEU A 170 0.07 -9.64 1.55
C LEU A 170 1.49 -9.50 2.12
N ARG A 171 2.50 -9.53 1.23
CA ARG A 171 3.91 -9.47 1.59
C ARG A 171 4.26 -8.16 2.29
N PHE A 172 3.93 -7.02 1.68
CA PHE A 172 4.27 -5.74 2.30
C PHE A 172 3.43 -5.46 3.55
N THR A 173 2.18 -5.95 3.61
CA THR A 173 1.33 -5.77 4.79
C THR A 173 1.90 -6.53 5.99
N ALA A 174 2.43 -7.74 5.77
CA ALA A 174 3.06 -8.53 6.82
C ALA A 174 4.27 -7.81 7.43
N VAL A 175 5.17 -7.30 6.57
CA VAL A 175 6.33 -6.53 7.04
C VAL A 175 5.87 -5.25 7.75
N SER A 176 4.87 -4.55 7.22
CA SER A 176 4.35 -3.32 7.84
C SER A 176 3.76 -3.57 9.22
N LEU A 177 3.01 -4.65 9.43
CA LEU A 177 2.46 -5.01 10.74
C LEU A 177 3.56 -5.42 11.72
N ALA A 178 4.55 -6.18 11.26
CA ALA A 178 5.72 -6.54 12.07
C ALA A 178 6.53 -5.31 12.50
N ASN A 179 6.78 -4.38 11.59
CA ASN A 179 7.43 -3.10 11.89
C ASN A 179 6.65 -2.30 12.93
N GLN A 180 5.33 -2.13 12.72
CA GLN A 180 4.47 -1.41 13.65
C GLN A 180 4.46 -2.05 15.04
N TYR A 181 4.49 -3.39 15.11
CA TYR A 181 4.63 -4.11 16.37
C TYR A 181 5.96 -3.77 17.07
N GLN A 182 7.09 -3.84 16.37
CA GLN A 182 8.40 -3.48 16.93
C GLN A 182 8.42 -2.04 17.44
N TRP A 183 7.88 -1.09 16.67
CA TRP A 183 7.79 0.31 17.09
C TRP A 183 6.94 0.48 18.34
N ASN A 184 5.87 -0.32 18.49
CA ASN A 184 5.00 -0.26 19.65
C ASN A 184 5.65 -0.78 20.94
N THR A 185 6.70 -1.62 20.84
CA THR A 185 7.46 -2.08 22.00
C THR A 185 8.35 -1.01 22.62
N GLU A 186 8.62 0.09 21.89
CA GLU A 186 9.55 1.13 22.30
C GLU A 186 8.81 2.45 22.56
N PRO A 187 8.65 2.89 23.84
CA PRO A 187 7.93 4.10 24.18
C PRO A 187 8.43 5.36 23.48
N ALA A 188 9.76 5.50 23.29
CA ALA A 188 10.34 6.67 22.63
C ALA A 188 9.93 6.75 21.15
N LEU A 189 9.95 5.61 20.43
CA LEU A 189 9.51 5.55 19.04
C LEU A 189 8.02 5.84 18.90
N ARG A 190 7.19 5.26 19.77
CA ARG A 190 5.75 5.56 19.78
C ARG A 190 5.47 7.05 19.96
N ALA A 191 6.14 7.68 20.93
CA ALA A 191 5.99 9.11 21.18
C ALA A 191 6.43 9.95 19.96
N TRP A 192 7.56 9.60 19.33
CA TRP A 192 8.04 10.28 18.14
C TRP A 192 7.09 10.14 16.96
N ILE A 193 6.61 8.92 16.67
CA ILE A 193 5.65 8.66 15.59
C ILE A 193 4.37 9.47 15.83
N ALA A 194 3.86 9.44 17.06
CA ALA A 194 2.65 10.15 17.44
C ALA A 194 2.79 11.68 17.28
N GLY A 195 3.99 12.23 17.51
CA GLY A 195 4.29 13.65 17.28
C GLY A 195 4.69 14.00 15.84
N ASN A 196 4.87 13.01 14.96
CA ASN A 196 5.31 13.25 13.59
C ASN A 196 4.16 13.67 12.68
N ARG A 197 4.26 14.86 12.07
CA ARG A 197 3.27 15.39 11.13
C ARG A 197 2.98 14.49 9.91
N LEU A 198 3.89 13.55 9.60
CA LEU A 198 3.75 12.60 8.50
C LEU A 198 2.95 11.35 8.90
N ASP A 199 2.62 11.19 10.19
CA ASP A 199 1.74 10.13 10.69
C ASP A 199 0.30 10.63 10.87
N GLY A 200 -0.46 10.58 9.78
CA GLY A 200 -1.87 10.98 9.75
C GLY A 200 -2.77 10.25 10.77
N PRO A 201 -2.67 8.91 10.90
CA PRO A 201 -3.51 8.16 11.84
C PRO A 201 -3.32 8.56 13.30
N SER A 202 -2.09 8.77 13.79
CA SER A 202 -1.88 9.22 15.17
C SER A 202 -2.51 10.57 15.44
N LYS A 203 -2.46 11.48 14.46
CA LYS A 203 -3.11 12.81 14.58
C LYS A 203 -4.62 12.68 14.74
N LEU A 204 -5.27 11.80 13.97
CA LEU A 204 -6.70 11.53 14.08
C LEU A 204 -7.05 10.91 15.44
N LEU A 205 -6.24 9.95 15.91
CA LEU A 205 -6.45 9.30 17.22
C LEU A 205 -6.24 10.25 18.41
N GLN A 206 -5.29 11.19 18.32
CA GLN A 206 -5.07 12.20 19.37
C GLN A 206 -6.21 13.23 19.47
N GLY A 207 -6.89 13.51 18.36
CA GLY A 207 -8.05 14.41 18.32
C GLY A 207 -9.35 13.78 18.83
N LEU A 208 -9.34 12.47 19.10
CA LEU A 208 -10.52 11.70 19.48
C LEU A 208 -10.99 12.08 20.90
N LYS A 209 -12.27 12.38 21.02
CA LYS A 209 -12.90 12.63 22.33
C LYS A 209 -13.49 11.32 22.87
N PRO A 210 -13.38 11.04 24.18
CA PRO A 210 -13.90 9.80 24.76
C PRO A 210 -15.42 9.58 24.60
N ASP A 211 -16.18 10.66 24.41
CA ASP A 211 -17.64 10.64 24.23
C ASP A 211 -18.09 10.49 22.76
N ASP A 212 -17.16 10.47 21.81
CA ASP A 212 -17.45 10.23 20.39
C ASP A 212 -17.63 8.72 20.12
N ALA A 213 -18.80 8.20 20.51
CA ALA A 213 -19.10 6.77 20.51
C ALA A 213 -18.91 6.11 19.14
N GLU A 214 -19.26 6.80 18.04
CA GLU A 214 -19.13 6.27 16.68
C GLU A 214 -17.66 6.10 16.28
N LYS A 215 -16.82 7.12 16.52
CA LYS A 215 -15.39 7.01 16.23
C LYS A 215 -14.69 6.01 17.16
N MET A 216 -15.09 5.96 18.43
CA MET A 216 -14.59 4.95 19.38
C MET A 216 -14.94 3.52 18.93
N GLN A 217 -16.09 3.30 18.30
CA GLN A 217 -16.44 2.00 17.72
C GLN A 217 -15.50 1.59 16.59
N VAL A 218 -15.08 2.53 15.72
CA VAL A 218 -14.07 2.26 14.68
C VAL A 218 -12.72 1.89 15.29
N VAL A 219 -12.28 2.60 16.35
CA VAL A 219 -11.04 2.27 17.05
C VAL A 219 -11.11 0.87 17.65
N LYS A 220 -12.24 0.50 18.26
CA LYS A 220 -12.45 -0.85 18.80
C LYS A 220 -12.35 -1.92 17.72
N ARG A 221 -13.00 -1.71 16.56
CA ARG A 221 -12.91 -2.61 15.40
C ARG A 221 -11.45 -2.84 14.96
N ILE A 222 -10.65 -1.78 14.90
CA ILE A 222 -9.22 -1.88 14.59
C ILE A 222 -8.47 -2.70 15.66
N GLN A 223 -8.68 -2.39 16.93
CA GLN A 223 -8.01 -3.08 18.05
C GLN A 223 -8.31 -4.58 18.06
N GLU A 224 -9.55 -4.98 17.74
CA GLU A 224 -9.98 -6.38 17.69
C GLU A 224 -9.47 -7.11 16.43
N SER A 225 -9.43 -6.42 15.29
CA SER A 225 -9.09 -7.03 14.01
C SER A 225 -7.58 -7.12 13.75
N VAL A 226 -6.77 -6.16 14.19
CA VAL A 226 -5.30 -6.14 13.90
C VAL A 226 -4.59 -7.43 14.34
N PRO A 227 -4.75 -7.96 15.57
CA PRO A 227 -4.09 -9.21 15.96
C PRO A 227 -4.55 -10.41 15.14
N ARG A 228 -5.85 -10.47 14.81
CA ARG A 228 -6.43 -11.55 13.99
C ARG A 228 -5.91 -11.47 12.55
N ALA A 229 -5.84 -10.27 11.98
CA ALA A 229 -5.28 -10.00 10.67
C ALA A 229 -3.82 -10.44 10.59
N ALA A 230 -3.00 -10.06 11.57
CA ALA A 230 -1.59 -10.46 11.62
C ALA A 230 -1.40 -11.98 11.68
N ALA A 231 -2.26 -12.68 12.44
CA ALA A 231 -2.23 -14.14 12.52
C ALA A 231 -2.66 -14.80 11.21
N ASN A 232 -3.78 -14.36 10.61
CA ASN A 232 -4.30 -14.96 9.39
C ASN A 232 -3.42 -14.68 8.16
N LEU A 233 -2.73 -13.54 8.14
CA LEU A 233 -1.86 -13.15 7.05
C LEU A 233 -0.75 -14.17 6.76
N GLN A 234 -0.25 -14.88 7.79
CA GLN A 234 0.72 -15.96 7.58
C GLN A 234 0.11 -17.16 6.84
N SER A 235 -1.15 -17.50 7.13
CA SER A 235 -1.89 -18.54 6.41
C SER A 235 -2.10 -18.14 4.95
N LEU A 236 -2.56 -16.91 4.70
CA LEU A 236 -2.76 -16.38 3.35
C LEU A 236 -1.46 -16.35 2.53
N LEU A 237 -0.33 -15.99 3.17
CA LEU A 237 0.99 -15.99 2.53
C LEU A 237 1.46 -17.38 2.11
N GLN A 238 1.05 -18.45 2.82
CA GLN A 238 1.38 -19.83 2.43
C GLN A 238 0.58 -20.33 1.23
N GLN A 239 -0.55 -19.69 0.92
CA GLN A 239 -1.41 -20.02 -0.22
C GLN A 239 -0.96 -19.36 -1.53
N ILE A 240 -0.05 -18.39 -1.46
CA ILE A 240 0.52 -17.75 -2.65
C ILE A 240 1.87 -18.38 -2.99
N SER A 241 2.04 -18.75 -4.27
CA SER A 241 3.31 -19.29 -4.79
C SER A 241 4.37 -18.20 -5.00
#